data_AF-A0A536G8H8-F1
#
_entry.id   AF-A0A536G8H8-F1
#
_cell.length_a   1.000
_cell.length_b   1.000
_cell.length_c   1.000
_cell.angle_alpha   90.00
_cell.angle_beta   90.00
_cell.angle_gamma   90.00
#
_symmetry.space_group_name_H-M   'P 1'
#
loop_
_entity.id
_entity.type
_entity.pdbx_description
1 polymer ?
#
loop_
_entity_poly.entity_id
_entity_poly.type
_entity_poly.pdbx_seq_one_letter_code
_entity_poly.pdbx_strand_id
1 'polypeptide(L)'
;METEYLDEEQVISLYNKVRTGKKTWPTGIWSSPAALQYAVTVFDYWIHNVMGWKGWPDARGKITPALLEEHRLADLVESVFVPEFGDDWLDFEVVLNESMRLSEDEGWAPDVSDRQERVEAAFEHAFEKLIGSPKQQPKLLPTYHRFRNHLLRMWSAFQEAQAEHDKAERESAERFWASLRLVRSSRGHAAEAWSIVNVDDERRGEVVMVWGEPHPYCVVVLDDDIEAGSWEQVIYRLEQEILVEEPGVVSYAVWHKGFVGEYYRCADCGELHSQFDEDTSNGLRLDDLEPPEER
;
A
#
# COMPACT_ATOMS: atom_id res chain seq x y z
N MET A 1 25.79 13.36 -5.27
CA MET A 1 24.78 13.78 -4.29
C MET A 1 23.70 12.73 -4.41
N GLU A 2 23.61 11.82 -3.44
CA GLU A 2 22.57 10.80 -3.45
C GLU A 2 21.22 11.54 -3.42
N THR A 3 20.38 11.27 -4.42
CA THR A 3 19.05 11.85 -4.47
C THR A 3 18.24 11.12 -3.41
N GLU A 4 18.09 11.73 -2.23
CA GLU A 4 17.19 11.22 -1.20
C GLU A 4 15.77 11.29 -1.78
N TYR A 5 15.22 10.12 -2.10
CA TYR A 5 13.85 10.01 -2.57
C TYR A 5 12.91 10.31 -1.40
N LEU A 6 11.95 11.20 -1.63
CA LEU A 6 10.89 11.49 -0.68
C LEU A 6 9.88 10.35 -0.67
N ASP A 7 9.44 9.93 0.51
CA ASP A 7 8.25 9.09 0.68
C ASP A 7 6.95 9.91 0.45
N GLU A 8 5.80 9.24 0.48
CA GLU A 8 4.50 9.86 0.20
C GLU A 8 4.15 10.98 1.18
N GLU A 9 4.38 10.78 2.48
CA GLU A 9 4.08 11.79 3.51
C GLU A 9 4.95 13.04 3.34
N GLN A 10 6.23 12.84 3.02
CA GLN A 10 7.18 13.92 2.77
C GLN A 10 6.78 14.73 1.53
N VAL A 11 6.33 14.07 0.46
CA VAL A 11 5.82 14.71 -0.76
C VAL A 11 4.56 15.53 -0.46
N ILE A 12 3.60 14.97 0.28
CA ILE A 12 2.36 15.67 0.67
C ILE A 12 2.67 16.87 1.59
N SER A 13 3.59 16.70 2.53
CA SER A 13 4.07 17.78 3.41
C SER A 13 4.73 18.91 2.62
N LEU A 14 5.53 18.57 1.61
CA LEU A 14 6.12 19.53 0.69
C LEU A 14 5.04 20.26 -0.10
N TYR A 15 4.09 19.55 -0.69
CA TYR A 15 2.98 20.13 -1.45
C TYR A 15 2.20 21.14 -0.61
N ASN A 16 1.82 20.80 0.63
CA ASN A 16 1.10 21.71 1.51
C ASN A 16 1.87 23.00 1.81
N LYS A 17 3.21 22.93 1.92
CA LYS A 17 4.06 24.13 2.05
C LYS A 17 4.10 24.94 0.76
N VAL A 18 4.10 24.30 -0.40
CA VAL A 18 4.09 24.99 -1.70
C VAL A 18 2.74 25.65 -1.98
N ARG A 19 1.64 24.93 -1.81
CA ARG A 19 0.26 25.43 -1.99
C ARG A 19 -0.02 26.65 -1.11
N THR A 20 0.47 26.65 0.14
CA THR A 20 0.30 27.78 1.06
C THR A 20 1.30 28.93 0.85
N GLY A 21 2.16 28.85 -0.17
CA GLY A 21 3.17 29.86 -0.48
C GLY A 21 4.34 29.94 0.51
N LYS A 22 4.45 28.98 1.44
CA LYS A 22 5.55 28.92 2.42
C LYS A 22 6.86 28.41 1.82
N LYS A 23 6.79 27.69 0.68
CA LYS A 23 7.93 27.16 -0.06
C LYS A 23 7.63 27.19 -1.57
N THR A 24 8.66 27.05 -2.39
CA THR A 24 8.52 26.73 -3.82
C THR A 24 8.88 25.27 -4.06
N TRP A 25 8.47 24.73 -5.20
CA TRP A 25 8.94 23.42 -5.64
C TRP A 25 10.48 23.38 -5.67
N PRO A 26 11.13 22.34 -5.12
CA PRO A 26 12.57 22.17 -5.23
C PRO A 26 12.99 22.09 -6.69
N THR A 27 14.10 22.74 -7.04
CA THR A 27 14.63 22.69 -8.41
C THR A 27 14.93 21.26 -8.81
N GLY A 28 14.41 20.83 -9.96
CA GLY A 28 14.65 19.50 -10.53
C GLY A 28 13.76 18.38 -9.99
N ILE A 29 12.81 18.66 -9.07
CA ILE A 29 11.89 17.65 -8.54
C ILE A 29 11.09 16.96 -9.66
N TRP A 30 10.61 17.73 -10.64
CA TRP A 30 9.83 17.25 -11.79
C TRP A 30 10.67 16.64 -12.92
N SER A 31 11.99 16.67 -12.80
CA SER A 31 12.92 15.97 -13.70
C SER A 31 13.59 14.76 -13.04
N SER A 32 13.19 14.44 -11.80
CA SER A 32 13.73 13.29 -11.08
C SER A 32 13.11 11.98 -11.61
N PRO A 33 13.78 10.83 -11.44
CA PRO A 33 13.20 9.54 -11.79
C PRO A 33 11.86 9.23 -11.08
N ALA A 34 11.62 9.83 -9.91
CA ALA A 34 10.40 9.67 -9.13
C ALA A 34 9.33 10.75 -9.42
N ALA A 35 9.56 11.63 -10.41
CA ALA A 35 8.67 12.76 -10.69
C ALA A 35 7.21 12.34 -10.94
N LEU A 36 7.00 11.22 -11.64
CA LEU A 36 5.66 10.69 -11.91
C LEU A 36 4.97 10.21 -10.62
N GLN A 37 5.68 9.46 -9.78
CA GLN A 37 5.14 9.00 -8.49
C GLN A 37 4.74 10.21 -7.63
N TYR A 38 5.62 11.21 -7.50
CA TYR A 38 5.32 12.42 -6.74
C TYR A 38 4.13 13.18 -7.31
N ALA A 39 4.04 13.27 -8.65
CA ALA A 39 2.94 13.94 -9.31
C ALA A 39 1.60 13.28 -9.01
N VAL A 40 1.52 11.96 -9.12
CA VAL A 40 0.32 11.16 -8.82
C VAL A 40 -0.07 11.30 -7.36
N THR A 41 0.87 11.12 -6.41
CA THR A 41 0.61 11.27 -4.97
C THR A 41 0.05 12.65 -4.62
N VAL A 42 0.63 13.72 -5.19
CA VAL A 42 0.15 15.09 -4.97
C VAL A 42 -1.26 15.29 -5.53
N PHE A 43 -1.53 14.77 -6.72
CA PHE A 43 -2.83 14.94 -7.37
C PHE A 43 -3.94 14.18 -6.66
N ASP A 44 -3.68 12.95 -6.24
CA ASP A 44 -4.65 12.16 -5.51
C ASP A 44 -5.02 12.82 -4.17
N TYR A 45 -4.00 13.23 -3.39
CA TYR A 45 -4.19 14.00 -2.17
C TYR A 45 -4.95 15.31 -2.41
N TRP A 46 -4.63 16.03 -3.50
CA TRP A 46 -5.31 17.27 -3.82
C TRP A 46 -6.80 17.05 -4.11
N ILE A 47 -7.15 16.05 -4.92
CA ILE A 47 -8.54 15.72 -5.28
C ILE A 47 -9.33 15.30 -4.04
N HIS A 48 -8.80 14.38 -3.25
CA HIS A 48 -9.53 13.78 -2.13
C HIS A 48 -9.50 14.63 -0.86
N ASN A 49 -8.34 15.16 -0.48
CA ASN A 49 -8.17 15.80 0.83
C ASN A 49 -8.26 17.33 0.76
N VAL A 50 -7.79 17.96 -0.32
CA VAL A 50 -7.84 19.43 -0.45
C VAL A 50 -9.17 19.88 -1.04
N MET A 51 -9.62 19.22 -2.12
CA MET A 51 -10.85 19.57 -2.81
C MET A 51 -12.09 18.84 -2.26
N GLY A 52 -11.90 17.70 -1.58
CA GLY A 52 -13.01 16.91 -1.02
C GLY A 52 -13.89 16.28 -2.10
N TRP A 53 -13.36 16.05 -3.29
CA TRP A 53 -14.11 15.43 -4.38
C TRP A 53 -14.18 13.92 -4.18
N LYS A 54 -15.30 13.33 -4.60
CA LYS A 54 -15.57 11.89 -4.36
C LYS A 54 -14.78 10.95 -5.28
N GLY A 55 -14.06 11.51 -6.26
CA GLY A 55 -13.22 10.74 -7.16
C GLY A 55 -12.97 11.45 -8.49
N TRP A 56 -12.11 10.85 -9.29
CA TRP A 56 -11.63 11.38 -10.56
C TRP A 56 -12.73 11.74 -11.59
N PRO A 57 -13.80 10.95 -11.77
CA PRO A 57 -14.88 11.33 -12.69
C PRO A 57 -15.59 12.64 -12.32
N ASP A 58 -15.76 12.91 -11.02
CA ASP A 58 -16.35 14.17 -10.52
C ASP A 58 -15.33 15.33 -10.61
N ALA A 59 -14.06 15.04 -10.38
CA ALA A 59 -12.96 16.00 -10.50
C ALA A 59 -12.78 16.51 -11.93
N ARG A 60 -12.88 15.62 -12.93
CA ARG A 60 -12.62 15.90 -14.34
C ARG A 60 -13.33 17.15 -14.86
N GLY A 61 -14.61 17.32 -14.54
CA GLY A 61 -15.40 18.46 -15.02
C GLY A 61 -15.08 19.80 -14.33
N LYS A 62 -14.31 19.77 -13.24
CA LYS A 62 -14.03 20.93 -12.38
C LYS A 62 -12.58 21.40 -12.50
N ILE A 63 -11.67 20.53 -12.93
CA ILE A 63 -10.26 20.86 -13.13
C ILE A 63 -10.12 21.81 -14.32
N THR A 64 -9.51 22.97 -14.08
CA THR A 64 -9.24 23.99 -15.09
C THR A 64 -7.82 24.53 -14.92
N PRO A 65 -7.21 25.13 -15.97
CA PRO A 65 -5.87 25.72 -15.85
C PRO A 65 -5.77 26.75 -14.70
N ALA A 66 -6.78 27.59 -14.53
CA ALA A 66 -6.83 28.58 -13.45
C ALA A 66 -6.82 27.92 -12.06
N LEU A 67 -7.56 26.81 -11.90
CA LEU A 67 -7.58 26.07 -10.65
C LEU A 67 -6.23 25.37 -10.38
N LEU A 68 -5.59 24.84 -11.42
CA LEU A 68 -4.25 24.26 -11.32
C LEU A 68 -3.21 25.30 -10.92
N GLU A 69 -3.27 26.51 -11.46
CA GLU A 69 -2.41 27.63 -11.07
C GLU A 69 -2.65 28.06 -9.61
N GLU A 70 -3.91 28.21 -9.21
CA GLU A 70 -4.31 28.57 -7.84
C GLU A 70 -3.72 27.59 -6.82
N HIS A 71 -3.72 26.30 -7.15
CA HIS A 71 -3.23 25.23 -6.28
C HIS A 71 -1.74 24.86 -6.50
N ARG A 72 -1.00 25.61 -7.33
CA ARG A 72 0.42 25.39 -7.64
C ARG A 72 0.73 24.02 -8.28
N LEU A 73 -0.20 23.53 -9.08
CA LEU A 73 -0.12 22.25 -9.80
C LEU A 73 0.19 22.40 -11.29
N ALA A 74 0.13 23.61 -11.85
CA ALA A 74 0.41 23.85 -13.28
C ALA A 74 1.79 23.32 -13.71
N ASP A 75 2.86 23.64 -12.97
CA ASP A 75 4.22 23.17 -13.27
C ASP A 75 4.33 21.65 -13.29
N LEU A 76 3.62 20.96 -12.38
CA LEU A 76 3.58 19.51 -12.29
C LEU A 76 2.89 18.92 -13.54
N VAL A 77 1.76 19.49 -13.94
CA VAL A 77 1.03 19.05 -15.13
C VAL A 77 1.88 19.22 -16.39
N GLU A 78 2.49 20.41 -16.56
CA GLU A 78 3.29 20.72 -17.74
C GLU A 78 4.60 19.94 -17.80
N SER A 79 5.23 19.67 -16.65
CA SER A 79 6.55 19.03 -16.59
C SER A 79 6.48 17.50 -16.49
N VAL A 80 5.34 16.94 -16.04
CA VAL A 80 5.20 15.50 -15.79
C VAL A 80 4.06 14.90 -16.59
N PHE A 81 2.82 15.33 -16.36
CA PHE A 81 1.66 14.66 -16.96
C PHE A 81 1.51 14.88 -18.46
N VAL A 82 1.75 16.09 -18.97
CA VAL A 82 1.67 16.33 -20.43
C VAL A 82 2.78 15.59 -21.19
N PRO A 83 4.06 15.60 -20.75
CA PRO A 83 5.11 14.80 -21.36
C PRO A 83 4.83 13.30 -21.32
N GLU A 84 4.31 12.79 -20.20
CA GLU A 84 4.03 11.37 -20.04
C GLU A 84 2.77 10.94 -20.78
N PHE A 85 1.64 11.61 -20.56
CA PHE A 85 0.32 11.12 -21.00
C PHE A 85 -0.26 11.89 -22.17
N GLY A 86 0.33 13.03 -22.54
CA GLY A 86 -0.14 13.92 -23.60
C GLY A 86 -1.14 14.97 -23.11
N ASP A 87 -1.68 15.75 -24.05
CA ASP A 87 -2.65 16.82 -23.74
C ASP A 87 -3.97 16.29 -23.13
N ASP A 88 -4.26 15.00 -23.33
CA ASP A 88 -5.40 14.27 -22.76
C ASP A 88 -5.07 13.56 -21.44
N TRP A 89 -4.02 13.97 -20.73
CA TRP A 89 -3.62 13.38 -19.45
C TRP A 89 -4.76 13.28 -18.42
N LEU A 90 -5.65 14.28 -18.35
CA LEU A 90 -6.76 14.26 -17.40
C LEU A 90 -7.78 13.16 -17.75
N ASP A 91 -7.97 12.91 -19.04
CA ASP A 91 -8.82 11.83 -19.51
C ASP A 91 -8.17 10.48 -19.22
N PHE A 92 -6.84 10.38 -19.34
CA PHE A 92 -6.09 9.20 -18.96
C PHE A 92 -6.23 8.88 -17.47
N GLU A 93 -5.99 9.85 -16.59
CA GLU A 93 -6.09 9.67 -15.14
C GLU A 93 -7.48 9.18 -14.71
N VAL A 94 -8.53 9.75 -15.30
CA VAL A 94 -9.92 9.35 -15.01
C VAL A 94 -10.20 7.92 -15.47
N VAL A 95 -9.68 7.53 -16.63
CA VAL A 95 -9.81 6.15 -17.12
C VAL A 95 -8.98 5.20 -16.26
N LEU A 96 -7.73 5.54 -15.93
CA LEU A 96 -6.81 4.73 -15.13
C LEU A 96 -7.42 4.42 -13.76
N ASN A 97 -7.89 5.43 -13.03
CA ASN A 97 -8.46 5.26 -11.69
C ASN A 97 -9.75 4.42 -11.69
N GLU A 98 -10.65 4.61 -12.67
CA GLU A 98 -11.83 3.75 -12.80
C GLU A 98 -11.43 2.32 -13.20
N SER A 99 -10.38 2.15 -14.01
CA SER A 99 -9.87 0.83 -14.39
C SER A 99 -9.31 0.08 -13.18
N MET A 100 -8.49 0.74 -12.35
CA MET A 100 -7.92 0.14 -11.14
C MET A 100 -9.03 -0.27 -10.17
N ARG A 101 -9.96 0.65 -9.87
CA ARG A 101 -11.11 0.39 -9.00
C ARG A 101 -11.96 -0.80 -9.47
N LEU A 102 -12.21 -0.89 -10.78
CA LEU A 102 -12.97 -2.03 -11.35
C LEU A 102 -12.16 -3.33 -11.31
N SER A 103 -10.86 -3.27 -11.54
CA SER A 103 -10.01 -4.45 -11.52
C SER A 103 -9.88 -5.07 -10.13
N GLU A 104 -10.04 -4.26 -9.07
CA GLU A 104 -9.99 -4.68 -7.67
C GLU A 104 -11.37 -5.11 -7.12
N ASP A 105 -12.47 -4.72 -7.78
CA ASP A 105 -13.83 -5.12 -7.39
C ASP A 105 -14.07 -6.60 -7.76
N GLU A 106 -14.00 -7.51 -6.79
CA GLU A 106 -14.20 -8.95 -6.99
C GLU A 106 -15.53 -9.32 -7.70
N GLY A 107 -16.58 -8.51 -7.50
CA GLY A 107 -17.88 -8.73 -8.13
C GLY A 107 -17.93 -8.35 -9.61
N TRP A 108 -16.96 -7.58 -10.09
CA TRP A 108 -16.85 -7.15 -11.47
C TRP A 108 -16.08 -8.19 -12.30
N ALA A 109 -16.59 -8.58 -13.47
CA ALA A 109 -15.97 -9.59 -14.35
C ALA A 109 -15.50 -10.89 -13.62
N PRO A 110 -16.38 -11.60 -12.87
CA PRO A 110 -16.00 -12.74 -12.05
C PRO A 110 -15.44 -13.93 -12.85
N ASP A 111 -15.71 -13.98 -14.16
CA ASP A 111 -15.21 -15.01 -15.06
C ASP A 111 -13.76 -14.78 -15.52
N VAL A 112 -13.15 -13.63 -15.20
CA VAL A 112 -11.77 -13.29 -15.56
C VAL A 112 -10.87 -13.50 -14.34
N SER A 113 -10.11 -14.59 -14.36
CA SER A 113 -9.21 -14.98 -13.27
C SER A 113 -7.78 -14.45 -13.43
N ASP A 114 -7.32 -14.20 -14.65
CA ASP A 114 -6.00 -13.61 -14.88
C ASP A 114 -6.02 -12.11 -14.56
N ARG A 115 -5.09 -11.68 -13.69
CA ARG A 115 -5.05 -10.30 -13.19
C ARG A 115 -4.74 -9.29 -14.30
N GLN A 116 -3.89 -9.64 -15.27
CA GLN A 116 -3.58 -8.76 -16.39
C GLN A 116 -4.79 -8.64 -17.32
N GLU A 117 -5.42 -9.76 -17.69
CA GLU A 117 -6.64 -9.74 -18.51
C GLU A 117 -7.75 -8.94 -17.85
N ARG A 118 -7.87 -9.03 -16.52
CA ARG A 118 -8.83 -8.25 -15.73
C ARG A 118 -8.57 -6.76 -15.79
N VAL A 119 -7.32 -6.33 -15.65
CA VAL A 119 -6.91 -4.91 -15.77
C VAL A 119 -7.15 -4.39 -17.20
N GLU A 120 -6.81 -5.17 -18.22
CA GLU A 120 -7.06 -4.80 -19.62
C GLU A 120 -8.56 -4.68 -19.93
N ALA A 121 -9.38 -5.61 -19.44
CA ALA A 121 -10.83 -5.57 -19.58
C ALA A 121 -11.43 -4.37 -18.84
N ALA A 122 -10.92 -4.05 -17.64
CA ALA A 122 -11.37 -2.92 -16.84
C ALA A 122 -11.08 -1.61 -17.56
N PHE A 123 -9.90 -1.53 -18.18
CA PHE A 123 -9.51 -0.41 -19.03
C PHE A 123 -10.40 -0.25 -20.26
N GLU A 124 -10.64 -1.32 -21.03
CA GLU A 124 -11.53 -1.22 -22.20
C GLU A 124 -12.92 -0.74 -21.76
N HIS A 125 -13.47 -1.31 -20.69
CA HIS A 125 -14.76 -0.90 -20.14
C HIS A 125 -14.78 0.57 -19.69
N ALA A 126 -13.81 0.99 -18.88
CA ALA A 126 -13.69 2.34 -18.36
C ALA A 126 -13.54 3.36 -19.50
N PHE A 127 -12.68 3.07 -20.48
CA PHE A 127 -12.49 3.91 -21.66
C PHE A 127 -13.78 4.08 -22.45
N GLU A 128 -14.47 2.97 -22.77
CA GLU A 128 -15.72 3.03 -23.54
C GLU A 128 -16.83 3.78 -22.79
N LYS A 129 -16.92 3.59 -21.47
CA LYS A 129 -17.93 4.23 -20.61
C LYS A 129 -17.68 5.73 -20.42
N LEU A 130 -16.43 6.14 -20.26
CA LEU A 130 -16.06 7.52 -19.87
C LEU A 130 -15.71 8.41 -21.07
N ILE A 131 -15.04 7.85 -22.09
CA ILE A 131 -14.59 8.59 -23.28
C ILE A 131 -15.48 8.29 -24.49
N GLY A 132 -15.81 7.01 -24.68
CA GLY A 132 -16.60 6.51 -25.79
C GLY A 132 -15.89 5.40 -26.57
N SER A 133 -16.67 4.58 -27.29
CA SER A 133 -16.14 3.40 -27.96
C SER A 133 -15.30 3.73 -29.20
N PRO A 134 -14.02 3.30 -29.27
CA PRO A 134 -13.19 3.43 -30.47
C PRO A 134 -13.76 2.68 -31.68
N LYS A 135 -14.53 1.60 -31.44
CA LYS A 135 -15.21 0.81 -32.49
C LYS A 135 -16.29 1.65 -33.20
N GLN A 136 -16.97 2.51 -32.45
CA GLN A 136 -18.02 3.38 -32.99
C GLN A 136 -17.47 4.74 -33.45
N GLN A 137 -16.36 5.20 -32.86
CA GLN A 137 -15.73 6.48 -33.15
C GLN A 137 -14.24 6.29 -33.48
N PRO A 138 -13.88 5.99 -34.74
CA PRO A 138 -12.49 5.68 -35.13
C PRO A 138 -11.46 6.77 -34.81
N LYS A 139 -11.91 8.03 -34.66
CA LYS A 139 -11.07 9.15 -34.23
C LYS A 139 -10.46 8.96 -32.83
N LEU A 140 -11.06 8.13 -31.98
CA LEU A 140 -10.59 7.83 -30.62
C LEU A 140 -9.50 6.75 -30.59
N LEU A 141 -9.28 6.04 -31.70
CA LEU A 141 -8.35 4.93 -31.77
C LEU A 141 -6.90 5.31 -31.40
N PRO A 142 -6.35 6.46 -31.82
CA PRO A 142 -5.01 6.88 -31.40
C PRO A 142 -4.91 7.11 -29.88
N THR A 143 -5.90 7.79 -29.28
CA THR A 143 -5.97 8.03 -27.84
C THR A 143 -6.09 6.72 -27.06
N TYR A 144 -6.96 5.81 -27.51
CA TYR A 144 -7.12 4.48 -26.92
C TYR A 144 -5.79 3.71 -26.87
N HIS A 145 -5.08 3.66 -27.99
CA HIS A 145 -3.79 2.95 -28.05
C HIS A 145 -2.72 3.59 -27.17
N ARG A 146 -2.66 4.92 -27.13
CA ARG A 146 -1.74 5.63 -26.22
C ARG A 146 -2.03 5.24 -24.78
N PHE A 147 -3.28 5.39 -24.33
CA PHE A 147 -3.67 5.09 -22.95
C PHE A 147 -3.41 3.62 -22.59
N ARG A 148 -3.80 2.68 -23.47
CA ARG A 148 -3.54 1.26 -23.27
C ARG A 148 -2.05 0.96 -23.13
N ASN A 149 -1.22 1.55 -23.98
CA ASN A 149 0.23 1.35 -23.92
C ASN A 149 0.87 1.96 -22.66
N HIS A 150 0.31 3.04 -22.12
CA HIS A 150 0.75 3.59 -20.83
C HIS A 150 0.36 2.68 -19.67
N LEU A 151 -0.90 2.26 -19.62
CA LEU A 151 -1.40 1.32 -18.61
C LEU A 151 -0.53 0.05 -18.57
N LEU A 152 -0.29 -0.58 -19.73
CA LEU A 152 0.50 -1.81 -19.78
C LEU A 152 1.95 -1.60 -19.33
N ARG A 153 2.57 -0.46 -19.66
CA ARG A 153 3.92 -0.13 -19.17
C ARG A 153 3.95 0.06 -17.66
N MET A 154 2.97 0.78 -17.11
CA MET A 154 2.84 0.96 -15.65
C MET A 154 2.59 -0.38 -14.95
N TRP A 155 1.73 -1.22 -15.52
CA TRP A 155 1.42 -2.54 -14.99
C TRP A 155 2.64 -3.46 -14.98
N SER A 156 3.41 -3.50 -16.08
CA SER A 156 4.66 -4.27 -16.13
C SER A 156 5.68 -3.75 -15.11
N ALA A 157 5.84 -2.44 -14.98
CA ALA A 157 6.73 -1.86 -13.98
C ALA A 157 6.29 -2.19 -12.54
N PHE A 158 4.98 -2.20 -12.27
CA PHE A 158 4.42 -2.62 -10.99
C PHE A 158 4.69 -4.10 -10.70
N GLN A 159 4.51 -4.98 -11.69
CA GLN A 159 4.83 -6.41 -11.56
C GLN A 159 6.32 -6.64 -11.31
N GLU A 160 7.20 -5.90 -12.00
CA GLU A 160 8.65 -5.97 -11.78
C GLU A 160 9.03 -5.48 -10.38
N ALA A 161 8.47 -4.36 -9.92
CA ALA A 161 8.70 -3.83 -8.58
C ALA A 161 8.22 -4.80 -7.49
N GLN A 162 7.04 -5.39 -7.66
CA GLN A 162 6.53 -6.42 -6.74
C GLN A 162 7.45 -7.65 -6.74
N ALA A 163 7.89 -8.12 -7.92
CA ALA A 163 8.78 -9.26 -8.00
C ALA A 163 10.16 -8.99 -7.37
N GLU A 164 10.69 -7.77 -7.51
CA GLU A 164 11.91 -7.34 -6.83
C GLU A 164 11.72 -7.25 -5.31
N HIS A 165 10.58 -6.73 -4.85
CA HIS A 165 10.22 -6.69 -3.43
C HIS A 165 10.14 -8.11 -2.84
N ASP A 166 9.35 -9.00 -3.46
CA ASP A 166 9.21 -10.40 -3.04
C ASP A 166 10.55 -11.15 -3.05
N LYS A 167 11.44 -10.79 -3.99
CA LYS A 167 12.79 -11.35 -4.06
C LYS A 167 13.66 -10.82 -2.93
N ALA A 168 13.62 -9.52 -2.64
CA ALA A 168 14.36 -8.90 -1.55
C ALA A 168 13.91 -9.43 -0.19
N GLU A 169 12.60 -9.62 0.01
CA GLU A 169 12.02 -10.24 1.20
C GLU A 169 12.53 -11.69 1.36
N ARG A 170 12.51 -12.48 0.28
CA ARG A 170 13.09 -13.84 0.28
C ARG A 170 14.58 -13.87 0.61
N GLU A 171 15.38 -13.00 0.00
CA GLU A 171 16.82 -12.90 0.27
C GLU A 171 17.11 -12.40 1.70
N SER A 172 16.24 -11.57 2.27
CA SER A 172 16.28 -11.16 3.68
C SER A 172 16.00 -12.35 4.60
N ALA A 173 14.92 -13.09 4.33
CA ALA A 173 14.54 -14.28 5.08
C ALA A 173 15.63 -15.36 5.02
N GLU A 174 16.19 -15.64 3.84
CA GLU A 174 17.29 -16.60 3.68
C GLU A 174 18.51 -16.22 4.50
N ARG A 175 18.90 -14.95 4.52
CA ARG A 175 20.04 -14.47 5.33
C ARG A 175 19.76 -14.57 6.81
N PHE A 176 18.57 -14.16 7.26
CA PHE A 176 18.16 -14.24 8.66
C PHE A 176 18.13 -15.69 9.16
N TRP A 177 17.57 -16.61 8.37
CA TRP A 177 17.45 -18.01 8.73
C TRP A 177 18.69 -18.86 8.41
N ALA A 178 19.74 -18.30 7.81
CA ALA A 178 20.93 -19.05 7.40
C ALA A 178 21.60 -19.82 8.56
N SER A 179 21.58 -19.25 9.77
CA SER A 179 22.15 -19.83 10.99
C SER A 179 21.10 -20.19 12.04
N LEU A 180 19.81 -20.07 11.71
CA LEU A 180 18.69 -20.27 12.63
C LEU A 180 17.74 -21.34 12.09
N ARG A 181 17.01 -21.99 12.98
CA ARG A 181 15.96 -22.95 12.64
C ARG A 181 14.75 -22.72 13.53
N LEU A 182 13.57 -22.79 12.92
CA LEU A 182 12.31 -22.83 13.64
C LEU A 182 11.96 -24.30 13.94
N VAL A 183 11.95 -24.67 15.21
CA VAL A 183 11.71 -26.05 15.66
C VAL A 183 10.41 -26.10 16.45
N ARG A 184 9.42 -26.85 15.95
CA ARG A 184 8.16 -27.03 16.66
C ARG A 184 8.41 -27.78 17.97
N SER A 185 8.08 -27.14 19.08
CA SER A 185 8.30 -27.63 20.44
C SER A 185 7.04 -28.25 21.05
N SER A 186 5.86 -27.74 20.71
CA SER A 186 4.58 -28.31 21.16
C SER A 186 3.51 -28.17 20.08
N ARG A 187 2.56 -29.11 20.08
CA ARG A 187 1.37 -29.08 19.22
C ARG A 187 0.15 -29.50 20.01
N GLY A 188 -0.83 -28.62 20.13
CA GLY A 188 -2.10 -28.86 20.78
C GLY A 188 -3.26 -28.27 19.99
N HIS A 189 -4.48 -28.65 20.35
CA HIS A 189 -5.69 -28.16 19.67
C HIS A 189 -5.94 -26.66 19.85
N ALA A 190 -5.50 -26.07 20.97
CA ALA A 190 -5.70 -24.66 21.29
C ALA A 190 -4.41 -23.83 21.22
N ALA A 191 -3.25 -24.46 21.04
CA ALA A 191 -1.98 -23.75 20.94
C ALA A 191 -0.89 -24.59 20.28
N GLU A 192 0.00 -23.94 19.56
CA GLU A 192 1.25 -24.50 19.05
C GLU A 192 2.42 -23.62 19.51
N ALA A 193 3.60 -24.21 19.71
CA ALA A 193 4.77 -23.43 20.08
C ALA A 193 6.00 -23.90 19.31
N TRP A 194 6.85 -22.96 18.93
CA TRP A 194 8.12 -23.17 18.26
C TRP A 194 9.25 -22.50 19.04
N SER A 195 10.42 -23.11 18.96
CA SER A 195 11.65 -22.50 19.43
C SER A 195 12.50 -22.11 18.24
N ILE A 196 13.07 -20.92 18.29
CA ILE A 196 14.09 -20.47 17.34
C ILE A 196 15.42 -20.89 17.94
N VAL A 197 16.18 -21.72 17.24
CA VAL A 197 17.48 -22.22 17.69
C VAL A 197 18.56 -21.92 16.67
N ASN A 198 19.78 -21.67 17.12
CA ASN A 198 20.92 -21.51 16.23
C ASN A 198 21.52 -22.86 15.79
N VAL A 199 22.66 -22.81 15.09
CA VAL A 199 23.44 -23.99 14.65
C VAL A 199 24.00 -24.83 15.80
N ASP A 200 24.15 -24.23 16.99
CA ASP A 200 24.67 -24.88 18.20
C ASP A 200 23.54 -25.38 19.13
N ASP A 201 22.29 -25.41 18.63
CA ASP A 201 21.07 -25.76 19.37
C ASP A 201 20.77 -24.84 20.58
N GLU A 202 21.37 -23.64 20.63
CA GLU A 202 21.03 -22.64 21.62
C GLU A 202 19.75 -21.91 21.24
N ARG A 203 18.86 -21.74 22.21
CA ARG A 203 17.58 -21.06 22.02
C ARG A 203 17.79 -19.56 21.88
N ARG A 204 17.33 -19.01 20.75
CA ARG A 204 17.37 -17.57 20.39
C ARG A 204 15.99 -16.91 20.36
N GLY A 205 14.95 -17.69 20.58
CA GLY A 205 13.60 -17.17 20.69
C GLY A 205 12.55 -18.25 20.87
N GLU A 206 11.33 -17.79 21.08
CA GLU A 206 10.13 -18.58 21.26
C GLU A 206 8.99 -17.93 20.49
N VAL A 207 8.21 -18.77 19.80
CA VAL A 207 7.00 -18.35 19.11
C VAL A 207 5.87 -19.21 19.65
N VAL A 208 4.81 -18.59 20.15
CA VAL A 208 3.63 -19.29 20.67
C VAL A 208 2.41 -18.81 19.90
N MET A 209 1.74 -19.73 19.22
CA MET A 209 0.45 -19.50 18.60
C MET A 209 -0.65 -20.02 19.53
N VAL A 210 -1.65 -19.19 19.80
CA VAL A 210 -2.86 -19.56 20.52
C VAL A 210 -4.02 -19.49 19.54
N TRP A 211 -4.69 -20.63 19.36
CA TRP A 211 -5.85 -20.79 18.51
C TRP A 211 -7.11 -20.62 19.37
N GLY A 212 -7.94 -19.62 19.10
CA GLY A 212 -9.15 -19.41 19.88
C GLY A 212 -9.84 -18.05 19.66
N GLU A 213 -10.86 -17.78 20.47
CA GLU A 213 -11.66 -16.56 20.45
C GLU A 213 -11.02 -15.41 21.27
N PRO A 214 -11.20 -14.13 20.88
CA PRO A 214 -11.98 -13.69 19.72
C PRO A 214 -11.29 -14.00 18.39
N HIS A 215 -9.95 -13.91 18.31
CA HIS A 215 -9.14 -14.22 17.12
C HIS A 215 -7.82 -14.93 17.50
N PRO A 216 -7.21 -15.72 16.59
CA PRO A 216 -5.89 -16.32 16.80
C PRO A 216 -4.83 -15.26 17.14
N TYR A 217 -3.95 -15.59 18.08
CA TYR A 217 -2.94 -14.68 18.59
C TYR A 217 -1.58 -15.34 18.67
N CYS A 218 -0.54 -14.65 18.20
CA CYS A 218 0.82 -15.12 18.16
C CYS A 218 1.74 -14.25 19.01
N VAL A 219 2.46 -14.86 19.94
CA VAL A 219 3.49 -14.20 20.74
C VAL A 219 4.85 -14.60 20.19
N VAL A 220 5.66 -13.60 19.84
CA VAL A 220 7.05 -13.76 19.38
C VAL A 220 7.97 -13.15 20.44
N VAL A 221 8.86 -13.95 21.01
CA VAL A 221 9.87 -13.50 21.99
C VAL A 221 11.25 -13.83 21.45
N LEU A 222 12.08 -12.80 21.28
CA LEU A 222 13.42 -12.92 20.71
C LEU A 222 14.48 -12.54 21.74
N ASP A 223 15.58 -13.28 21.69
CA ASP A 223 16.81 -13.01 22.43
C ASP A 223 17.59 -11.83 21.80
N ASP A 224 18.47 -11.25 22.59
CA ASP A 224 19.24 -10.04 22.31
C ASP A 224 20.27 -10.20 21.19
N ASP A 225 20.62 -11.46 20.88
CA ASP A 225 21.52 -11.87 19.81
C ASP A 225 20.83 -11.85 18.43
N ILE A 226 19.51 -11.66 18.39
CA ILE A 226 18.78 -11.36 17.16
C ILE A 226 18.89 -9.87 16.86
N GLU A 227 19.13 -9.51 15.61
CA GLU A 227 19.22 -8.11 15.20
C GLU A 227 17.84 -7.41 15.30
N ALA A 228 17.82 -6.18 15.82
CA ALA A 228 16.59 -5.40 15.94
C ALA A 228 16.03 -5.06 14.55
N GLY A 229 14.72 -5.22 14.36
CA GLY A 229 14.06 -5.10 13.06
C GLY A 229 13.93 -6.42 12.29
N SER A 230 14.74 -7.42 12.60
CA SER A 230 14.69 -8.71 11.90
C SER A 230 13.56 -9.65 12.35
N TRP A 231 12.72 -9.22 13.29
CA TRP A 231 11.59 -9.99 13.82
C TRP A 231 10.50 -10.27 12.76
N GLU A 232 10.39 -9.41 11.75
CA GLU A 232 9.46 -9.60 10.62
C GLU A 232 9.75 -10.93 9.89
N GLN A 233 11.02 -11.32 9.79
CA GLN A 233 11.45 -12.57 9.17
C GLN A 233 10.99 -13.81 9.95
N VAL A 234 10.69 -13.64 11.25
CA VAL A 234 10.08 -14.69 12.09
C VAL A 234 8.62 -14.90 11.73
N ILE A 235 7.87 -13.81 11.56
CA ILE A 235 6.47 -13.86 11.15
C ILE A 235 6.36 -14.42 9.73
N TYR A 236 7.16 -13.91 8.79
CA TYR A 236 7.22 -14.41 7.42
C TYR A 236 7.43 -15.93 7.36
N ARG A 237 8.38 -16.46 8.14
CA ARG A 237 8.63 -17.91 8.19
C ARG A 237 7.50 -18.67 8.88
N LEU A 238 6.91 -18.11 9.93
CA LEU A 238 5.81 -18.74 10.65
C LEU A 238 4.60 -18.91 9.73
N GLU A 239 4.24 -17.88 8.96
CA GLU A 239 3.12 -17.88 8.00
C GLU A 239 3.28 -18.94 6.90
N GLN A 240 4.50 -19.36 6.58
CA GLN A 240 4.75 -20.50 5.68
C GLN A 240 4.53 -21.86 6.35
N GLU A 241 4.67 -21.92 7.67
CA GLU A 241 4.57 -23.16 8.47
C GLU A 241 3.16 -23.41 9.01
N ILE A 242 2.37 -22.34 9.19
CA ILE A 242 0.98 -22.40 9.64
C ILE A 242 0.03 -22.16 8.46
N LEU A 243 -1.09 -22.86 8.44
CA LEU A 243 -2.14 -22.57 7.48
C LEU A 243 -3.04 -21.49 8.09
N VAL A 244 -2.86 -20.24 7.67
CA VAL A 244 -3.83 -19.16 7.94
C VAL A 244 -4.82 -19.13 6.78
N GLU A 245 -6.10 -19.31 7.06
CA GLU A 245 -7.14 -19.33 6.02
C GLU A 245 -7.43 -17.93 5.46
N GLU A 246 -7.34 -16.90 6.30
CA GLU A 246 -7.64 -15.50 5.95
C GLU A 246 -6.54 -14.56 6.47
N PRO A 247 -5.92 -13.73 5.60
CA PRO A 247 -4.97 -12.69 6.01
C PRO A 247 -5.61 -11.70 7.01
N GLY A 248 -4.83 -11.20 7.96
CA GLY A 248 -5.28 -10.21 8.95
C GLY A 248 -6.02 -10.76 10.16
N VAL A 249 -6.35 -12.05 10.17
CA VAL A 249 -7.01 -12.71 11.31
C VAL A 249 -6.04 -12.94 12.49
N VAL A 250 -4.75 -13.09 12.21
CA VAL A 250 -3.74 -13.33 13.24
C VAL A 250 -3.11 -12.01 13.70
N SER A 251 -3.10 -11.79 15.01
CA SER A 251 -2.34 -10.71 15.64
C SER A 251 -1.01 -11.23 16.17
N TYR A 252 0.08 -10.47 15.98
CA TYR A 252 1.43 -10.81 16.39
C TYR A 252 1.94 -9.82 17.43
N ALA A 253 2.20 -10.28 18.63
CA ALA A 253 2.80 -9.47 19.68
C ALA A 253 4.28 -9.81 19.82
N VAL A 254 5.13 -8.80 19.68
CA VAL A 254 6.57 -8.99 19.50
C VAL A 254 7.33 -8.42 20.70
N TRP A 255 8.19 -9.25 21.29
CA TRP A 255 9.16 -8.87 22.31
C TRP A 255 10.58 -9.13 21.81
N HIS A 256 11.42 -8.10 21.90
CA HIS A 256 12.85 -8.17 21.65
C HIS A 256 13.53 -7.12 22.52
N LYS A 257 14.27 -7.53 23.57
CA LYS A 257 14.76 -6.66 24.69
C LYS A 257 13.67 -5.95 25.52
N GLY A 258 12.47 -5.81 24.96
CA GLY A 258 11.27 -5.22 25.54
C GLY A 258 10.09 -5.43 24.59
N PHE A 259 8.92 -4.94 24.94
CA PHE A 259 7.77 -4.97 24.05
C PHE A 259 8.01 -4.05 22.85
N VAL A 260 7.93 -4.60 21.64
CA VAL A 260 8.11 -3.88 20.39
C VAL A 260 6.76 -3.35 19.91
N GLY A 261 5.73 -4.18 19.92
CA GLY A 261 4.39 -3.80 19.49
C GLY A 261 3.51 -5.01 19.16
N GLU A 262 2.27 -4.70 18.81
CA GLU A 262 1.29 -5.63 18.24
C GLU A 262 1.10 -5.29 16.76
N TYR A 263 1.10 -6.33 15.93
CA TYR A 263 1.09 -6.24 14.48
C TYR A 263 0.05 -7.18 13.89
N TYR A 264 -0.44 -6.85 12.70
CA TYR A 264 -1.30 -7.73 11.90
C TYR A 264 -0.98 -7.55 10.42
N ARG A 265 -1.24 -8.57 9.60
CA ARG A 265 -1.05 -8.46 8.14
C ARG A 265 -2.33 -7.89 7.52
N CYS A 266 -2.26 -6.72 6.91
CA CYS A 266 -3.42 -6.10 6.30
C CYS A 266 -3.91 -6.92 5.10
N ALA A 267 -5.21 -7.18 5.03
CA ALA A 267 -5.81 -7.95 3.94
C ALA A 267 -5.74 -7.20 2.59
N ASP A 268 -5.73 -5.86 2.62
CA ASP A 268 -5.78 -5.03 1.41
C ASP A 268 -4.39 -4.81 0.79
N CYS A 269 -3.37 -4.50 1.59
CA CYS A 269 -2.01 -4.23 1.08
C CYS A 269 -1.02 -5.39 1.30
N GLY A 270 -1.35 -6.38 2.14
CA GLY A 270 -0.46 -7.50 2.45
C GLY A 270 0.71 -7.19 3.39
N GLU A 271 0.86 -5.94 3.83
CA GLU A 271 1.94 -5.48 4.72
C GLU A 271 1.61 -5.68 6.20
N LEU A 272 2.65 -5.69 7.05
CA LEU A 272 2.51 -5.72 8.51
C LEU A 272 2.24 -4.32 9.05
N HIS A 273 1.06 -4.10 9.61
CA HIS A 273 0.66 -2.85 10.26
C HIS A 273 0.69 -2.98 11.77
N SER A 274 1.06 -1.90 12.48
CA SER A 274 0.95 -1.86 13.93
C SER A 274 -0.49 -1.58 14.37
N GLN A 275 -0.99 -2.36 15.33
CA GLN A 275 -2.30 -2.14 15.95
C GLN A 275 -2.33 -0.87 16.81
N PHE A 276 -1.18 -0.37 17.28
CA PHE A 276 -1.12 0.84 18.08
C PHE A 276 -1.14 2.13 17.25
N ASP A 277 -0.80 2.07 15.96
CA ASP A 277 -0.81 3.24 15.07
C ASP A 277 -2.21 3.55 14.51
N GLU A 278 -3.17 2.62 14.61
CA GLU A 278 -4.55 2.84 14.16
C GLU A 278 -5.41 3.67 15.14
N ASP A 279 -4.92 3.97 16.35
CA ASP A 279 -5.69 4.68 17.37
C ASP A 279 -5.06 6.02 17.76
N THR A 280 -5.08 6.97 16.82
CA THR A 280 -5.16 8.38 17.19
C THR A 280 -6.56 8.92 16.95
N SER A 281 -7.33 9.03 18.04
CA SER A 281 -8.44 9.97 18.25
C SER A 281 -9.91 9.53 18.09
N ASN A 282 -10.28 8.26 18.34
CA ASN A 282 -11.69 7.93 18.64
C ASN A 282 -11.91 7.39 20.06
N GLY A 283 -11.82 8.31 21.02
CA GLY A 283 -12.78 8.46 22.11
C GLY A 283 -13.18 7.24 22.94
N LEU A 284 -12.30 6.78 23.84
CA LEU A 284 -12.73 6.27 25.14
C LEU A 284 -12.56 7.37 26.19
N ARG A 285 -13.49 8.32 26.20
CA ARG A 285 -13.66 9.23 27.34
C ARG A 285 -14.26 8.42 28.49
N LEU A 286 -13.50 8.25 29.56
CA LEU A 286 -13.95 7.69 30.84
C LEU A 286 -14.96 8.59 31.59
N ASP A 287 -15.51 9.62 30.93
CA ASP A 287 -16.40 10.61 31.54
C ASP A 287 -17.91 10.27 31.41
N ASP A 288 -18.28 9.19 30.72
CA ASP A 288 -19.69 8.76 30.56
C ASP A 288 -20.12 7.66 31.56
N LEU A 289 -19.42 7.51 32.68
CA LEU A 289 -19.93 6.74 33.82
C LEU A 289 -20.80 7.65 34.69
N GLU A 290 -22.12 7.58 34.51
CA GLU A 290 -23.05 8.13 35.49
C GLU A 290 -22.76 7.49 36.87
N PRO A 291 -22.67 8.30 37.95
CA PRO A 291 -22.40 7.77 39.28
C PRO A 291 -23.57 6.85 39.72
N PRO A 292 -23.29 5.80 40.51
CA PRO A 292 -24.30 4.85 40.91
C PRO A 292 -25.39 5.54 41.74
N GLU A 293 -26.67 5.29 41.40
CA GLU A 293 -27.80 5.73 42.21
C GLU A 293 -27.70 5.13 43.63
N GLU A 294 -27.66 6.00 44.64
CA GLU A 294 -27.78 5.62 46.04
C GLU A 294 -29.13 4.92 46.28
N ARG A 295 -29.08 3.70 46.81
CA ARG A 295 -30.19 3.02 47.48
C ARG A 295 -29.79 2.58 48.87
#